data_AF-A0A2I0CWF0-F1
#
_entry.id   AF-A0A2I0CWF0-F1
#
_cell.length_a   1.000
_cell.length_b   1.000
_cell.length_c   1.000
_cell.angle_alpha   90.00
_cell.angle_beta   90.00
_cell.angle_gamma   90.00
#
_symmetry.space_group_name_H-M   'P 1'
#
loop_
_entity.id
_entity.type
_entity.pdbx_description
1 polymer ?
#
loop_
_entity_poly.entity_id
_entity_poly.type
_entity_poly.pdbx_seq_one_letter_code
_entity_poly.pdbx_strand_id
1 'polypeptide(L)'
;LTVMARCTTCNHRLKVVPIGKVAITINGTSDMEMADAVRVYLDLEKVKNYPTLDRWYSNSPAFDKRTMGDKLRDDIFRAGRDVLSFEKVRIPVRAKKKWKSVTCPVCGETVPDYLVVDGRCGACGSMKYYEKI
;
A
#
# COMPACT_ATOMS: atom_id res chain seq x y z
N LEU A 1 -9.43 -3.71 -0.07
CA LEU A 1 -9.58 -2.82 1.11
C LEU A 1 -10.56 -1.67 0.84
N THR A 2 -10.35 -0.88 -0.20
CA THR A 2 -11.24 0.25 -0.57
C THR A 2 -12.70 -0.15 -0.72
N VAL A 3 -12.98 -1.19 -1.51
CA VAL A 3 -14.36 -1.66 -1.78
C VAL A 3 -15.00 -2.30 -0.54
N MET A 4 -14.31 -3.25 0.09
CA MET A 4 -14.87 -4.05 1.19
C MET A 4 -14.91 -3.31 2.53
N ALA A 5 -13.85 -2.60 2.90
CA ALA A 5 -13.70 -2.00 4.23
C ALA A 5 -13.91 -0.48 4.25
N ARG A 6 -14.15 0.15 3.09
CA ARG A 6 -14.27 1.61 2.93
C ARG A 6 -13.06 2.39 3.46
N CYS A 7 -11.90 1.75 3.53
CA CYS A 7 -10.64 2.39 3.87
C CYS A 7 -9.99 2.96 2.61
N THR A 8 -9.86 4.28 2.53
CA THR A 8 -9.31 4.98 1.36
C THR A 8 -8.11 5.84 1.76
N THR A 9 -7.25 6.18 0.79
CA THR A 9 -6.13 7.10 1.05
C THR A 9 -6.64 8.48 1.46
N CYS A 10 -7.73 8.93 0.83
CA CYS A 10 -8.36 10.22 1.07
C CYS A 10 -8.96 10.35 2.48
N ASN A 11 -9.57 9.29 3.03
CA ASN A 11 -10.10 9.32 4.40
C ASN A 11 -9.06 8.99 5.48
N HIS A 12 -7.78 8.86 5.10
CA HIS A 12 -6.66 8.51 5.96
C HIS A 12 -6.74 7.14 6.66
N ARG A 13 -7.63 6.24 6.22
CA ARG A 13 -7.74 4.87 6.78
C ARG A 13 -6.97 3.82 5.97
N LEU A 14 -6.41 4.22 4.82
CA LEU A 14 -5.52 3.38 4.02
C LEU A 14 -4.19 4.09 3.85
N LYS A 15 -3.10 3.41 4.26
CA LYS A 15 -1.73 3.86 4.04
C LYS A 15 -1.01 2.82 3.19
N VAL A 16 -0.39 3.28 2.10
CA VAL A 16 0.51 2.45 1.30
C VAL A 16 1.92 2.58 1.86
N VAL A 17 2.57 1.44 2.12
CA VAL A 17 3.96 1.36 2.58
C VAL A 17 4.75 0.66 1.47
N PRO A 18 5.55 1.40 0.66
CA PRO A 18 6.17 0.87 -0.56
C PRO A 18 7.42 0.03 -0.25
N ILE A 19 7.22 -1.15 0.35
CA ILE A 19 8.30 -2.06 0.77
C ILE A 19 8.38 -3.34 -0.08
N GLY A 20 7.72 -3.37 -1.23
CA GLY A 20 7.76 -4.50 -2.16
C GLY A 20 7.09 -5.79 -1.66
N LYS A 21 6.22 -5.72 -0.64
CA LYS A 21 5.52 -6.89 -0.08
C LYS A 21 4.04 -6.88 -0.46
N VAL A 22 3.53 -8.02 -0.92
CA VAL A 22 2.09 -8.26 -1.07
C VAL A 22 1.52 -8.69 0.28
N ALA A 23 1.18 -7.69 1.09
CA ALA A 23 0.63 -7.86 2.42
C ALA A 23 -0.33 -6.73 2.77
N ILE A 24 -1.29 -7.03 3.63
CA ILE A 24 -2.16 -6.06 4.26
C ILE A 24 -2.05 -6.18 5.77
N THR A 25 -2.18 -5.07 6.48
CA THR A 25 -2.24 -5.06 7.94
C THR A 25 -3.45 -4.24 8.35
N ILE A 26 -4.32 -4.84 9.17
CA ILE A 26 -5.59 -4.26 9.57
C ILE A 26 -5.62 -4.21 11.10
N ASN A 27 -5.92 -3.03 11.63
CA ASN A 27 -6.18 -2.79 13.05
C ASN A 27 -7.60 -2.26 13.24
N GLY A 28 -8.13 -2.42 14.45
CA GLY A 28 -9.34 -1.72 14.88
C GLY A 28 -9.09 -0.24 15.11
N THR A 29 -10.15 0.54 15.37
CA THR A 29 -10.01 1.93 15.83
C THR A 29 -9.17 1.97 17.10
N SER A 30 -8.21 2.88 17.14
CA SER A 30 -7.35 3.10 18.30
C SER A 30 -7.12 4.59 18.49
N ASP A 31 -7.25 5.06 19.71
CA ASP A 31 -6.85 6.42 20.13
C ASP A 31 -5.40 6.46 20.64
N MET A 32 -4.73 5.30 20.68
CA MET A 32 -3.33 5.18 21.08
C MET A 32 -2.39 5.31 19.86
N GLU A 33 -1.14 5.70 20.13
CA GLU A 33 -0.10 5.79 19.09
C GLU A 33 0.31 4.43 18.52
N MET A 34 0.00 3.34 19.24
CA MET A 34 0.21 1.96 18.80
C MET A 34 -1.12 1.21 18.83
N ALA A 35 -1.33 0.31 17.89
CA ALA A 35 -2.49 -0.58 17.88
C ALA A 35 -2.08 -2.02 17.58
N ASP A 36 -2.77 -2.95 18.24
CA ASP A 36 -2.71 -4.36 17.88
C ASP A 36 -3.44 -4.56 16.54
N ALA A 37 -2.88 -5.42 15.70
CA ALA A 37 -3.30 -5.60 14.33
C ALA A 37 -3.09 -7.04 13.87
N VAL A 38 -3.75 -7.40 12.77
CA VAL A 38 -3.51 -8.64 12.05
C VAL A 38 -2.85 -8.30 10.72
N ARG A 39 -1.67 -8.88 10.48
CA ARG A 39 -1.00 -8.81 9.19
C ARG A 39 -1.29 -10.08 8.42
N VAL A 40 -1.82 -9.94 7.21
CA VAL A 40 -2.08 -11.02 6.26
C VAL A 40 -1.17 -10.83 5.06
N TYR A 41 -0.53 -11.89 4.60
CA TYR A 41 0.42 -11.84 3.50
C TYR A 41 0.34 -13.11 2.65
N LEU A 42 0.83 -13.01 1.41
CA LEU A 42 0.96 -14.15 0.53
C LEU A 42 2.12 -15.05 1.01
N ASP A 43 1.83 -16.32 1.27
CA ASP A 43 2.79 -17.31 1.77
C ASP A 43 3.42 -18.08 0.61
N LEU A 44 4.73 -17.91 0.43
CA LEU A 44 5.44 -18.47 -0.72
C LEU A 44 5.44 -20.00 -0.71
N GLU A 45 5.49 -20.64 0.46
CA GLU A 45 5.49 -22.10 0.52
C GLU A 45 4.13 -22.66 0.10
N LYS A 46 3.04 -21.96 0.43
CA LYS A 46 1.69 -22.37 0.03
C LYS A 46 1.40 -22.05 -1.43
N VAL A 47 1.96 -20.96 -1.96
CA VAL A 47 1.84 -20.56 -3.36
C VAL A 47 2.44 -21.59 -4.32
N LYS A 48 3.49 -22.33 -3.91
CA LYS A 48 4.09 -23.40 -4.73
C LYS A 48 3.11 -24.49 -5.15
N ASN A 49 2.01 -24.68 -4.42
CA ASN A 49 0.95 -25.62 -4.77
C ASN A 49 0.10 -25.16 -5.99
N TYR A 50 0.29 -23.93 -6.46
CA TYR A 50 -0.44 -23.30 -7.56
C TYR A 50 0.58 -22.76 -8.59
N PRO A 51 1.03 -23.62 -9.53
CA PRO A 51 2.22 -23.33 -10.35
C PRO A 51 2.12 -22.08 -11.24
N THR A 52 0.92 -21.73 -11.70
CA THR A 52 0.76 -20.55 -12.57
C THR A 52 0.77 -19.28 -11.73
N LEU A 53 0.16 -19.32 -10.55
CA LEU A 53 0.26 -18.24 -9.55
C LEU A 53 1.70 -18.03 -9.07
N ASP A 54 2.43 -19.09 -8.78
CA ASP A 54 3.84 -19.01 -8.34
C ASP A 54 4.74 -18.35 -9.40
N ARG A 55 4.62 -18.79 -10.67
CA ARG A 55 5.37 -18.19 -11.79
C ARG A 55 5.02 -16.73 -12.00
N TRP A 56 3.74 -16.39 -11.92
CA TRP A 56 3.28 -15.00 -12.03
C TRP A 56 3.84 -14.14 -10.90
N TYR A 57 3.73 -14.62 -9.66
CA TYR A 57 4.13 -13.86 -8.47
C TYR A 57 5.64 -13.67 -8.37
N SER A 58 6.42 -14.69 -8.76
CA SER A 58 7.88 -14.63 -8.80
C SER A 58 8.44 -13.84 -9.99
N ASN A 59 7.58 -13.30 -10.86
CA ASN A 59 7.98 -12.65 -12.11
C ASN A 59 8.87 -13.57 -12.98
N SER A 60 8.52 -14.86 -13.03
CA SER A 60 9.28 -15.87 -13.77
C SER A 60 9.17 -15.63 -15.28
N PRO A 61 10.27 -15.79 -16.06
CA PRO A 61 10.22 -15.74 -17.52
C PRO A 61 9.35 -16.85 -18.13
N ALA A 62 9.02 -17.89 -17.37
CA ALA A 62 8.13 -18.96 -17.80
C ALA A 62 6.64 -18.59 -17.73
N PHE A 63 6.29 -17.40 -17.21
CA PHE A 63 4.92 -16.90 -17.21
C PHE A 63 4.64 -16.08 -18.47
N ASP A 64 3.66 -16.50 -19.25
CA ASP A 64 3.15 -15.73 -20.39
C ASP A 64 1.69 -15.33 -20.15
N LYS A 65 1.46 -14.02 -20.04
CA LYS A 65 0.13 -13.45 -19.78
C LYS A 65 -0.90 -13.81 -20.86
N ARG A 66 -0.50 -13.97 -22.12
CA ARG A 66 -1.42 -14.27 -23.24
C ARG A 66 -1.93 -15.70 -23.17
N THR A 67 -1.08 -16.64 -22.79
CA THR A 67 -1.41 -18.07 -22.80
C THR A 67 -1.83 -18.60 -21.43
N MET A 68 -1.41 -17.95 -20.35
CA MET A 68 -1.65 -18.42 -18.97
C MET A 68 -2.61 -17.54 -18.18
N GLY A 69 -3.22 -16.52 -18.80
CA GLY A 69 -4.12 -15.58 -18.12
C GLY A 69 -5.35 -16.24 -17.48
N ASP A 70 -5.99 -17.20 -18.16
CA ASP A 70 -7.13 -17.95 -17.61
C ASP A 70 -6.70 -18.89 -16.48
N LYS A 71 -5.61 -19.65 -16.68
CA LYS A 71 -5.05 -20.54 -15.67
C LYS A 71 -4.64 -19.80 -14.40
N LEU A 72 -4.13 -18.56 -14.53
CA LEU A 72 -3.81 -17.71 -13.40
C LEU A 72 -5.07 -17.36 -12.61
N ARG A 73 -6.17 -16.99 -13.29
CA ARG A 73 -7.45 -16.72 -12.62
C ARG A 73 -7.95 -17.97 -11.90
N ASP A 74 -7.90 -19.13 -12.55
CA ASP A 74 -8.31 -20.40 -11.94
C ASP A 74 -7.47 -20.73 -10.71
N ASP A 75 -6.15 -20.58 -10.79
CA ASP A 75 -5.25 -20.75 -9.65
C ASP A 75 -5.61 -19.79 -8.51
N ILE A 76 -5.85 -18.51 -8.79
CA ILE A 76 -6.24 -17.51 -7.76
C ILE A 76 -7.57 -17.89 -7.10
N PHE A 77 -8.58 -18.26 -7.89
CA PHE A 77 -9.90 -18.61 -7.35
C PHE A 77 -9.88 -19.93 -6.56
N ARG A 78 -9.14 -20.94 -7.06
CA ARG A 78 -8.98 -22.22 -6.37
C ARG A 78 -8.13 -22.10 -5.11
N ALA A 79 -7.08 -21.29 -5.14
CA ALA A 79 -6.23 -21.02 -4.00
C ALA A 79 -7.00 -20.31 -2.89
N GLY A 80 -7.78 -19.27 -3.23
CA GLY A 80 -8.54 -18.51 -2.26
C GLY A 80 -7.68 -18.05 -1.08
N ARG A 81 -7.99 -18.56 0.13
CA ARG A 81 -7.25 -18.23 1.36
C ARG A 81 -6.09 -19.18 1.66
N ASP A 82 -5.96 -20.29 0.93
CA ASP A 82 -4.97 -21.32 1.20
C ASP A 82 -3.55 -20.85 0.92
N VAL A 83 -3.38 -19.84 0.06
CA VAL A 83 -2.09 -19.20 -0.24
C VAL A 83 -1.74 -18.07 0.73
N LEU A 84 -2.57 -17.81 1.74
CA LEU A 84 -2.37 -16.73 2.69
C LEU A 84 -1.88 -17.28 4.04
N SER A 85 -1.03 -16.49 4.69
CA SER A 85 -0.68 -16.65 6.10
C SER A 85 -0.91 -15.35 6.85
N PHE A 86 -1.02 -15.43 8.16
CA PHE A 86 -1.27 -14.27 9.00
C PHE A 86 -0.53 -14.34 10.33
N GLU A 87 -0.28 -13.17 10.90
CA GLU A 87 0.39 -13.00 12.19
C GLU A 87 -0.24 -11.82 12.95
N LYS A 88 -0.21 -11.90 14.29
CA LYS A 88 -0.57 -10.77 15.16
C LYS A 88 0.64 -9.86 15.27
N VAL A 89 0.44 -8.56 15.03
CA VAL A 89 1.49 -7.55 15.06
C VAL A 89 1.02 -6.32 15.82
N ARG A 90 1.95 -5.46 16.20
CA ARG A 90 1.66 -4.14 16.77
C ARG A 90 2.23 -3.07 15.82
N ILE A 91 1.40 -2.12 15.42
CA ILE A 91 1.76 -1.08 14.45
C ILE A 91 1.58 0.32 15.01
N PRO A 92 2.37 1.32 14.56
CA PRO A 92 2.11 2.71 14.88
C PRO A 92 0.88 3.22 14.12
N VAL A 93 -0.06 3.84 14.83
CA VAL A 93 -1.24 4.51 14.28
C VAL A 93 -1.05 6.01 14.45
N ARG A 94 -1.00 6.75 13.33
CA ARG A 94 -0.82 8.19 13.38
C ARG A 94 -2.15 8.87 13.71
N ALA A 95 -2.22 9.53 14.86
CA ALA A 95 -3.28 10.49 15.13
C ALA A 95 -3.27 11.62 14.09
N LYS A 96 -4.45 12.14 13.73
CA LYS A 96 -4.55 13.33 12.89
C LYS A 96 -3.93 14.52 13.63
N LYS A 97 -2.83 15.06 13.10
CA LYS A 97 -2.23 16.29 13.60
C LYS A 97 -2.97 17.50 13.02
N LYS A 98 -3.18 18.53 13.85
CA LYS A 98 -3.57 19.85 13.36
C LYS A 98 -2.41 20.42 12.54
N TRP A 99 -2.73 21.08 11.44
CA TRP A 99 -1.77 21.71 10.54
C TRP A 99 -2.23 23.12 10.20
N LYS A 100 -1.29 23.97 9.79
CA LYS A 100 -1.57 25.33 9.33
C LYS A 100 -1.38 25.42 7.82
N SER A 101 -2.26 26.15 7.16
CA SER A 101 -2.11 26.47 5.74
C SER A 101 -1.00 27.50 5.56
N VAL A 102 -0.06 27.22 4.66
CA VAL A 102 1.00 28.15 4.25
C VAL A 102 1.08 28.19 2.73
N THR A 103 1.53 29.31 2.16
CA THR A 103 1.71 29.46 0.72
C THR A 103 3.15 29.19 0.33
N CYS A 104 3.38 28.31 -0.65
CA CYS A 104 4.73 28.06 -1.16
C CYS A 104 5.22 29.30 -1.94
N PRO A 105 6.41 29.85 -1.62
CA PRO A 105 6.92 31.04 -2.30
C PRO A 105 7.37 30.78 -3.75
N VAL A 106 7.56 29.52 -4.15
CA VAL A 106 8.03 29.15 -5.51
C VAL A 106 6.88 29.00 -6.50
N CYS A 107 5.81 28.29 -6.13
CA CYS A 107 4.66 28.05 -7.01
C CYS A 107 3.40 28.86 -6.66
N GLY A 108 3.34 29.48 -5.48
CA GLY A 108 2.15 30.21 -5.01
C GLY A 108 1.01 29.32 -4.50
N GLU A 109 1.18 28.00 -4.43
CA GLU A 109 0.13 27.09 -3.98
C GLU A 109 0.08 26.96 -2.45
N THR A 110 -1.13 26.78 -1.91
CA THR A 110 -1.33 26.54 -0.48
C THR A 110 -1.08 25.08 -0.14
N VAL A 111 -0.25 24.85 0.87
CA VAL A 111 0.09 23.52 1.39
C VAL A 111 0.07 23.51 2.92
N PRO A 112 -0.03 22.33 3.55
CA PRO A 112 0.21 22.20 4.97
C PRO A 112 1.66 22.57 5.35
N ASP A 113 1.82 23.28 6.47
CA ASP A 113 3.09 23.71 7.04
C ASP A 113 4.12 22.57 7.16
N TYR A 114 3.70 21.39 7.62
CA TYR A 114 4.58 20.23 7.78
C TYR A 114 5.07 19.59 6.47
N LEU A 115 4.56 20.02 5.31
CA LEU A 115 5.02 19.57 3.98
C LEU A 115 5.98 20.57 3.32
N VAL A 116 6.30 21.68 3.99
CA VAL A 116 7.31 22.63 3.55
C VAL A 116 8.66 22.22 4.12
N VAL A 117 9.63 21.96 3.25
CA VAL A 117 11.02 21.62 3.60
C VAL A 117 11.92 22.62 2.89
N ASP A 118 12.84 23.26 3.63
CA ASP A 118 13.74 24.30 3.12
C ASP A 118 13.02 25.42 2.35
N GLY A 119 11.85 25.84 2.87
CA GLY A 119 11.02 26.90 2.28
C GLY A 119 10.28 26.51 1.00
N ARG A 120 10.30 25.24 0.60
CA ARG A 120 9.64 24.75 -0.62
C ARG A 120 8.62 23.66 -0.29
N CYS A 121 7.50 23.67 -1.00
CA CYS A 121 6.55 22.55 -0.92
C CYS A 121 7.14 21.29 -1.56
N GLY A 122 6.51 20.14 -1.31
CA GLY A 122 6.91 18.87 -1.91
C GLY A 122 7.11 18.91 -3.43
N ALA A 123 6.18 19.52 -4.18
CA ALA A 123 6.24 19.59 -5.64
C ALA A 123 7.41 20.44 -6.17
N CYS A 124 7.81 21.49 -5.44
CA CYS A 124 8.97 22.32 -5.79
C CYS A 124 10.29 21.81 -5.19
N GLY A 125 10.23 20.80 -4.32
CA GLY A 125 11.36 20.21 -3.62
C GLY A 125 11.61 18.77 -4.05
N SER A 126 11.88 17.91 -3.07
CA SER A 126 12.28 16.51 -3.26
C SER A 126 11.18 15.59 -3.82
N MET A 127 9.92 16.04 -3.84
CA MET A 127 8.80 15.29 -4.41
C MET A 127 8.36 15.84 -5.77
N LYS A 128 9.24 16.58 -6.47
CA LYS A 128 9.00 17.04 -7.85
C LYS A 128 8.68 15.83 -8.74
N TYR A 129 7.50 15.84 -9.37
CA TYR A 129 7.03 14.76 -10.24
C TYR A 129 6.75 15.20 -11.69
N TYR A 130 6.95 16.48 -12.00
CA TYR A 130 6.73 17.07 -13.31
C TYR A 130 7.75 18.18 -13.59
N GLU A 131 7.93 18.49 -14.87
CA GLU A 131 8.69 19.64 -15.34
C GLU A 131 7.77 20.53 -16.16
N LYS A 132 7.91 21.85 -16.02
CA LYS A 132 7.18 22.80 -16.86
C LYS A 132 7.85 22.85 -18.23
N ILE A 133 7.04 22.89 -19.28
CA ILE A 133 7.47 23.15 -20.66
C ILE A 133 7.27 24.63 -20.94
#